data_AF-A0A151E8Q8-F1
#
_entry.id   AF-A0A151E8Q8-F1
#
_cell.length_a   1.000
_cell.length_b   1.000
_cell.length_c   1.000
_cell.angle_alpha   90.00
_cell.angle_beta   90.00
_cell.angle_gamma   90.00
#
_symmetry.space_group_name_H-M   'P 1'
#
loop_
_entity.id
_entity.type
_entity.pdbx_description
1 polymer ?
#
loop_
_entity_poly.entity_id
_entity_poly.type
_entity_poly.pdbx_seq_one_letter_code
_entity_poly.pdbx_strand_id
1 'polypeptide(L)'
;MPTSSKFLSVCKQCKAFCCSAVLPILTEEEKNRILSEGVPGHFIKIDHGLYRIKEGSTGVCPYLTKEKSCSIQNLKPKLCKIWPIIPRYKNNIRETLLIHCPLYPFLSDDEIMQAKKEAEALPLDILRHLWDISLESKNKYKRFTYIEI
;
A
#
# COMPACT_ATOMS: atom_id res chain seq x y z
N MET A 1 12.23 7.50 -5.90
CA MET A 1 11.57 7.11 -4.63
C MET A 1 12.64 6.72 -3.62
N PRO A 2 12.47 7.07 -2.33
CA PRO A 2 13.59 7.10 -1.39
C PRO A 2 14.23 5.72 -1.23
N THR A 3 15.55 5.71 -1.36
CA THR A 3 16.44 4.61 -0.99
C THR A 3 16.11 4.16 0.43
N SER A 4 16.18 2.85 0.65
CA SER A 4 15.68 2.13 1.82
C SER A 4 16.13 2.66 3.20
N SER A 5 17.08 3.58 3.29
CA SER A 5 17.64 4.05 4.57
C SER A 5 16.83 5.17 5.25
N LYS A 6 16.27 6.14 4.51
CA LYS A 6 15.72 7.38 5.11
C LYS A 6 14.58 7.11 6.10
N PHE A 7 13.73 6.12 5.80
CA PHE A 7 12.47 5.90 6.52
C PHE A 7 12.39 4.59 7.29
N LEU A 8 13.44 3.76 7.24
CA LEU A 8 13.44 2.43 7.87
C LEU A 8 13.30 2.51 9.39
N SER A 9 13.93 3.50 10.03
CA SER A 9 13.83 3.72 11.48
C SER A 9 12.37 3.96 11.91
N VAL A 10 11.64 4.79 11.18
CA VAL A 10 10.23 5.10 11.43
C VAL A 10 9.34 3.86 11.18
N CYS A 11 9.61 3.12 10.10
CA CYS A 11 8.91 1.85 9.83
C CYS A 11 9.12 0.82 10.96
N LYS A 12 10.34 0.70 11.49
CA LYS A 12 10.64 -0.19 12.63
C LYS A 12 9.84 0.21 13.87
N GLN A 13 9.78 1.50 14.19
CA GLN A 13 9.00 2.01 15.33
C GLN A 13 7.51 1.71 15.21
N CYS A 14 6.93 1.88 14.01
CA CYS A 14 5.52 1.54 13.75
C CYS A 14 5.30 0.03 13.50
N LYS A 15 6.36 -0.79 13.61
CA LYS A 15 6.37 -2.24 13.32
C LYS A 15 5.91 -2.59 11.90
N ALA A 16 6.12 -1.67 10.94
CA ALA A 16 5.66 -1.75 9.56
C ALA A 16 4.16 -2.04 9.43
N PHE A 17 3.34 -1.32 10.22
CA PHE A 17 1.89 -1.51 10.30
C PHE A 17 1.18 -1.62 8.94
N CYS A 18 1.59 -0.84 7.94
CA CYS A 18 1.02 -0.91 6.59
C CYS A 18 1.10 -2.31 5.97
N CYS A 19 2.16 -3.08 6.26
CA CYS A 19 2.36 -4.44 5.77
C CYS A 19 1.42 -5.47 6.42
N SER A 20 0.82 -5.14 7.56
CA SER A 20 -0.23 -5.96 8.19
C SER A 20 -1.63 -5.42 7.93
N ALA A 21 -1.76 -4.12 7.66
CA ALA A 21 -3.05 -3.44 7.64
C ALA A 21 -3.60 -3.22 6.24
N VAL A 22 -2.74 -3.11 5.23
CA VAL A 22 -3.14 -2.85 3.85
C VAL A 22 -2.44 -3.86 2.95
N LEU A 23 -3.22 -4.77 2.40
CA LEU A 23 -2.75 -5.64 1.34
C LEU A 23 -3.07 -4.96 0.01
N PRO A 24 -2.07 -4.45 -0.71
CA PRO A 24 -2.30 -3.69 -1.92
C PRO A 24 -2.91 -4.59 -2.99
N ILE A 25 -3.68 -3.95 -3.87
CA ILE A 25 -4.05 -4.48 -5.17
C ILE A 25 -2.95 -4.14 -6.16
N LEU A 26 -2.68 -5.07 -7.07
CA LEU A 26 -1.67 -5.00 -8.11
C LEU A 26 -2.33 -5.21 -9.46
N THR A 27 -1.81 -4.56 -10.48
CA THR A 27 -2.10 -4.97 -11.86
C THR A 27 -1.31 -6.21 -12.25
N GLU A 28 -1.72 -6.85 -13.34
CA GLU A 28 -1.00 -7.96 -13.95
C GLU A 28 0.45 -7.58 -14.29
N GLU A 29 0.65 -6.37 -14.79
CA GLU A 29 1.98 -5.82 -15.09
C GLU A 29 2.85 -5.75 -13.84
N GLU A 30 2.32 -5.26 -12.71
CA GLU A 30 3.07 -5.18 -11.45
C GLU A 30 3.39 -6.56 -10.90
N LYS A 31 2.44 -7.50 -10.96
CA LYS A 31 2.65 -8.91 -10.60
C LYS A 31 3.76 -9.52 -11.45
N ASN A 32 3.69 -9.38 -12.78
CA ASN A 32 4.66 -9.95 -13.71
C ASN A 32 6.06 -9.35 -13.51
N ARG A 33 6.16 -8.04 -13.26
CA ARG A 33 7.42 -7.37 -12.92
C ARG A 33 8.05 -7.91 -11.64
N ILE A 34 7.25 -8.22 -10.62
CA ILE A 34 7.77 -8.84 -9.39
C ILE A 34 8.28 -10.25 -9.68
N LEU A 35 7.52 -11.05 -10.43
CA LEU A 35 7.88 -12.43 -10.76
C LEU A 35 9.12 -12.53 -11.66
N SER A 36 9.31 -11.60 -12.60
CA SER A 36 10.46 -11.60 -13.52
C SER A 36 11.80 -11.42 -12.81
N GLU A 37 11.79 -10.87 -11.60
CA GLU A 37 12.97 -10.66 -10.74
C GLU A 37 13.26 -11.88 -9.85
N GLY A 38 12.60 -13.02 -10.09
CA GLY A 38 12.78 -14.25 -9.31
C GLY A 38 12.17 -14.20 -7.91
N VAL A 39 11.36 -13.19 -7.61
CA VAL A 39 10.69 -13.05 -6.32
C VAL A 39 9.55 -14.07 -6.21
N PRO A 40 9.41 -14.78 -5.07
CA PRO A 40 8.29 -15.70 -4.85
C PRO A 40 6.92 -15.03 -5.04
N GLY A 41 6.07 -15.68 -5.83
CA GLY A 41 4.72 -15.20 -6.13
C GLY A 41 3.75 -15.45 -4.98
N HIS A 42 3.41 -14.40 -4.23
CA HIS A 42 2.40 -14.47 -3.18
C HIS A 42 1.16 -13.68 -3.57
N PHE A 43 0.49 -14.10 -4.64
CA PHE A 43 -0.61 -13.36 -5.24
C PHE A 43 -1.88 -14.20 -5.33
N ILE A 44 -3.02 -13.57 -5.12
CA ILE A 44 -4.35 -14.13 -5.38
C ILE A 44 -4.99 -13.26 -6.46
N LYS A 45 -5.47 -13.87 -7.54
CA LYS A 45 -6.25 -13.17 -8.56
C LYS A 45 -7.60 -12.78 -7.95
N ILE A 46 -7.97 -11.51 -8.06
CA ILE A 46 -9.26 -11.02 -7.55
C ILE A 46 -10.26 -10.83 -8.70
N ASP A 47 -9.85 -10.15 -9.77
CA ASP A 47 -10.75 -9.80 -10.88
C ASP A 47 -9.96 -9.26 -12.07
N HIS A 48 -10.44 -9.36 -13.32
CA HIS A 48 -9.93 -8.68 -14.54
C HIS A 48 -8.42 -8.30 -14.59
N GLY A 49 -7.50 -9.23 -14.32
CA GLY A 49 -6.04 -8.95 -14.37
C GLY A 49 -5.50 -8.17 -13.14
N LEU A 50 -6.32 -8.03 -12.11
CA LEU A 50 -5.98 -7.52 -10.80
C LEU A 50 -5.68 -8.66 -9.83
N TYR A 51 -4.71 -8.41 -8.97
CA TYR A 51 -4.20 -9.36 -8.00
C TYR A 51 -4.06 -8.69 -6.63
N ARG A 52 -4.28 -9.43 -5.55
CA ARG A 52 -3.99 -9.01 -4.18
C ARG A 52 -2.80 -9.81 -3.66
N ILE A 53 -1.98 -9.19 -2.79
CA ILE A 53 -0.96 -9.96 -2.06
C ILE A 53 -1.66 -10.91 -1.10
N LYS A 54 -1.33 -12.21 -1.19
CA LYS A 54 -1.78 -13.23 -0.24
C LYS A 54 -1.05 -13.04 1.08
N GLU A 55 -1.81 -12.87 2.17
CA GLU A 55 -1.21 -12.82 3.53
C GLU A 55 -0.44 -14.12 3.80
N GLY A 56 0.67 -14.00 4.52
CA GLY A 56 1.27 -15.16 5.19
C GLY A 56 0.35 -15.70 6.29
N SER A 57 0.75 -16.81 6.90
CA SER A 57 0.00 -17.46 7.99
C SER A 57 -0.30 -16.57 9.21
N THR A 58 0.41 -15.45 9.35
CA THR A 58 0.27 -14.49 10.45
C THR A 58 -0.58 -13.27 10.10
N GLY A 59 -1.17 -13.23 8.90
CA GLY A 59 -1.93 -12.05 8.44
C GLY A 59 -1.04 -10.85 8.08
N VAL A 60 0.21 -11.11 7.68
CA VAL A 60 1.22 -10.10 7.35
C VAL A 60 1.71 -10.31 5.92
N CYS A 61 2.06 -9.21 5.25
CA CYS A 61 2.68 -9.25 3.93
C CYS A 61 3.93 -10.15 3.92
N PRO A 62 4.01 -11.13 3.01
CA PRO A 62 5.12 -12.09 2.93
C PRO A 62 6.46 -11.44 2.52
N TYR A 63 6.42 -10.22 1.97
CA TYR A 63 7.62 -9.45 1.63
C TYR A 63 8.14 -8.58 2.78
N LEU A 64 7.53 -8.66 3.97
CA LEU A 64 8.05 -8.00 5.17
C LEU A 64 9.17 -8.84 5.79
N THR A 65 10.36 -8.26 5.90
CA THR A 65 11.51 -8.90 6.54
C THR A 65 11.42 -8.83 8.07
N LYS A 66 12.29 -9.59 8.76
CA LYS A 66 12.39 -9.54 10.23
C LYS A 66 12.82 -8.16 10.72
N GLU A 67 13.62 -7.46 9.92
CA GLU A 67 14.15 -6.11 10.16
C GLU A 67 13.12 -5.01 9.90
N LYS A 68 11.87 -5.38 9.59
CA LYS A 68 10.78 -4.45 9.25
C LYS A 68 11.07 -3.62 8.00
N SER A 69 11.84 -4.18 7.08
CA SER A 69 12.05 -3.65 5.73
C SER A 69 11.23 -4.45 4.70
N CYS A 70 11.10 -3.92 3.49
CA CYS A 70 10.43 -4.61 2.40
C CYS A 70 11.49 -5.30 1.52
N SER A 71 11.40 -6.62 1.35
CA SER A 71 12.33 -7.38 0.49
C SER A 71 12.21 -7.01 -0.99
N ILE A 72 11.07 -6.44 -1.40
CA ILE A 72 10.80 -5.99 -2.77
C ILE A 72 10.76 -4.46 -2.89
N GLN A 73 11.54 -3.73 -2.10
CA GLN A 73 11.49 -2.26 -1.99
C GLN A 73 11.43 -1.54 -3.36
N ASN A 74 12.25 -1.96 -4.32
CA ASN A 74 12.32 -1.33 -5.66
C ASN A 74 11.17 -1.74 -6.58
N LEU A 75 10.56 -2.90 -6.31
CA LEU A 75 9.49 -3.49 -7.11
C LEU A 75 8.11 -3.23 -6.52
N LYS A 76 8.03 -2.49 -5.41
CA LYS A 76 6.79 -2.19 -4.68
C LYS A 76 5.65 -1.82 -5.64
N PRO A 77 4.44 -2.35 -5.40
CA PRO A 77 3.25 -1.92 -6.11
C PRO A 77 2.98 -0.43 -5.91
N LYS A 78 2.30 0.21 -6.86
CA LYS A 78 1.92 1.63 -6.85
C LYS A 78 1.25 2.01 -5.53
N LEU A 79 0.29 1.20 -5.06
CA LEU A 79 -0.38 1.44 -3.78
C LEU A 79 0.56 1.42 -2.56
N CYS A 80 1.60 0.60 -2.57
CA CYS A 80 2.61 0.63 -1.51
C CYS A 80 3.54 1.83 -1.61
N LYS A 81 3.72 2.37 -2.83
CA LYS A 81 4.61 3.50 -3.11
C LYS A 81 4.00 4.84 -2.71
N ILE A 82 2.70 5.00 -2.87
CA ILE A 82 1.97 6.23 -2.51
C ILE A 82 1.62 6.32 -1.02
N TRP A 83 1.91 5.29 -0.21
CA TRP A 83 1.67 5.34 1.23
C TRP A 83 2.36 6.56 1.87
N PRO A 84 1.70 7.34 2.76
CA PRO A 84 0.46 7.06 3.50
C PRO A 84 -0.84 7.55 2.85
N ILE A 85 -0.82 7.85 1.56
CA ILE A 85 -2.00 8.26 0.80
C ILE A 85 -2.83 7.03 0.42
N ILE A 86 -4.14 7.10 0.68
CA ILE A 86 -5.12 6.07 0.34
C ILE A 86 -6.14 6.64 -0.62
N PRO A 87 -6.15 6.17 -1.88
CA PRO A 87 -7.24 6.46 -2.79
C PRO A 87 -8.46 5.65 -2.39
N ARG A 88 -9.63 6.27 -2.52
CA ARG A 88 -10.92 5.68 -2.20
C ARG A 88 -11.92 6.07 -3.28
N TYR A 89 -12.82 5.15 -3.59
CA TYR A 89 -13.96 5.42 -4.45
C TYR A 89 -15.24 4.99 -3.73
N LYS A 90 -16.08 5.96 -3.37
CA LYS A 90 -17.35 5.70 -2.66
C LYS A 90 -18.41 6.64 -3.21
N ASN A 91 -19.64 6.15 -3.37
CA ASN A 91 -20.78 6.95 -3.84
C ASN A 91 -20.50 7.68 -5.17
N ASN A 92 -19.76 7.04 -6.08
CA ASN A 92 -19.28 7.62 -7.34
C ASN A 92 -18.33 8.83 -7.22
N ILE A 93 -17.74 9.03 -6.03
CA ILE A 93 -16.78 10.10 -5.77
C ILE A 93 -15.41 9.47 -5.52
N ARG A 94 -14.37 9.99 -6.18
CA ARG A 94 -12.98 9.70 -5.83
C ARG A 94 -12.58 10.60 -4.68
N GLU A 95 -12.07 9.98 -3.63
CA GLU A 95 -11.52 10.64 -2.46
C GLU A 95 -10.06 10.20 -2.31
N THR A 96 -9.22 11.11 -1.84
CA THR A 96 -7.85 10.78 -1.44
C THR A 96 -7.70 11.11 0.03
N LEU A 97 -7.32 10.12 0.83
CA LEU A 97 -7.23 10.24 2.27
C LEU A 97 -5.77 10.13 2.70
N LEU A 98 -5.35 10.97 3.62
CA LEU A 98 -4.08 10.83 4.30
C LEU A 98 -4.27 10.01 5.58
N ILE A 99 -3.57 8.89 5.71
CA ILE A 99 -3.53 8.14 6.96
C ILE A 99 -2.57 8.82 7.93
N HIS A 100 -2.95 8.84 9.21
CA HIS A 100 -2.04 9.18 10.31
C HIS A 100 -0.92 8.15 10.48
N CYS A 101 0.08 8.24 9.60
CA CYS A 101 1.28 7.42 9.60
C CYS A 101 2.43 8.18 10.27
N PRO A 102 3.23 7.54 11.15
CA PRO A 102 4.44 8.17 11.71
C PRO A 102 5.47 8.65 10.67
N LEU A 103 5.34 8.21 9.41
CA LEU A 103 6.17 8.71 8.30
C LEU A 103 5.78 10.10 7.83
N TYR A 104 4.52 10.51 8.02
CA TYR A 104 3.99 11.77 7.48
C TYR A 104 4.84 12.99 7.83
N PRO A 105 5.28 13.21 9.09
CA PRO A 105 6.12 14.36 9.43
C PRO A 105 7.49 14.40 8.74
N PHE A 106 7.90 13.34 8.06
CA PHE A 106 9.20 13.23 7.37
C PHE A 106 9.07 13.29 5.83
N LEU A 107 7.84 13.42 5.32
CA LEU A 107 7.56 13.62 3.90
C LEU A 107 7.54 15.11 3.61
N SER A 108 8.13 15.53 2.48
CA SER A 108 7.91 16.89 2.00
C SER A 108 6.52 17.05 1.40
N ASP A 109 6.06 18.30 1.31
CA ASP A 109 4.80 18.63 0.62
C ASP A 109 4.81 18.13 -0.83
N ASP A 110 5.95 18.23 -1.53
CA ASP A 110 6.10 17.67 -2.88
C ASP A 110 5.95 16.15 -2.92
N GLU A 111 6.49 15.42 -1.94
CA GLU A 111 6.33 13.96 -1.85
C GLU A 111 4.85 13.59 -1.62
N ILE A 112 4.15 14.35 -0.77
CA ILE A 112 2.72 14.16 -0.48
C ILE A 112 1.86 14.48 -1.71
N MET A 113 2.11 15.61 -2.38
CA MET A 113 1.37 16.05 -3.57
C MET A 113 1.59 15.10 -4.76
N GLN A 114 2.82 14.61 -4.95
CA GLN A 114 3.11 13.61 -5.97
C GLN A 114 2.38 12.30 -5.68
N ALA A 115 2.39 11.83 -4.43
CA ALA A 115 1.64 10.63 -4.03
C ALA A 115 0.13 10.80 -4.20
N LYS A 116 -0.43 11.99 -3.89
CA LYS A 116 -1.84 12.34 -4.14
C LYS A 116 -2.17 12.29 -5.63
N LYS A 117 -1.35 12.89 -6.49
CA LYS A 117 -1.51 12.86 -7.95
C LYS A 117 -1.47 11.43 -8.50
N GLU A 118 -0.54 10.61 -8.01
CA GLU A 118 -0.46 9.19 -8.39
C GLU A 118 -1.69 8.41 -7.93
N ALA A 119 -2.21 8.70 -6.73
CA ALA A 119 -3.45 8.12 -6.21
C ALA A 119 -4.67 8.49 -7.06
N GLU A 120 -4.75 9.75 -7.52
CA GLU A 120 -5.79 10.29 -8.40
C GLU A 120 -5.70 9.78 -9.84
N ALA A 121 -4.54 9.32 -10.27
CA ALA A 121 -4.34 8.72 -11.58
C ALA A 121 -4.64 7.20 -11.63
N LEU A 122 -4.89 6.55 -10.48
CA LEU A 122 -5.16 5.12 -10.46
C LEU A 122 -6.46 4.78 -11.20
N PRO A 123 -6.49 3.70 -12.01
CA PRO A 123 -7.71 3.20 -12.64
C PRO A 123 -8.87 2.93 -11.67
N LEU A 124 -10.11 3.17 -12.11
CA LEU A 124 -11.32 3.03 -11.27
C LEU A 124 -11.60 1.58 -10.86
N ASP A 125 -11.24 0.61 -11.69
CA ASP A 125 -11.31 -0.82 -11.38
C ASP A 125 -10.49 -1.15 -10.13
N ILE A 126 -9.25 -0.66 -10.02
CA ILE A 126 -8.43 -0.80 -8.82
C ILE A 126 -9.15 -0.20 -7.61
N LEU A 127 -9.70 1.01 -7.75
CA LEU A 127 -10.33 1.71 -6.63
C LEU A 127 -11.59 1.02 -6.10
N ARG A 128 -12.39 0.43 -6.99
CA ARG A 128 -13.60 -0.32 -6.61
C ARG A 128 -13.27 -1.50 -5.71
N HIS A 129 -12.18 -2.20 -5.99
CA HIS A 129 -11.72 -3.35 -5.19
C HIS A 129 -11.01 -2.93 -3.89
N LEU A 130 -10.50 -1.69 -3.78
CA LEU A 130 -9.86 -1.20 -2.55
C LEU A 130 -10.84 -0.92 -1.41
N TRP A 131 -12.09 -0.58 -1.74
CA TRP A 131 -13.09 -0.22 -0.74
C TRP A 131 -13.41 -1.40 0.21
N ASP A 132 -13.53 -2.61 -0.34
CA ASP A 132 -13.82 -3.82 0.43
C ASP A 132 -12.71 -4.14 1.42
N ILE A 133 -11.45 -3.97 1.00
CA ILE A 133 -10.27 -4.15 1.85
C ILE A 133 -10.25 -3.10 2.97
N SER A 134 -10.65 -1.86 2.69
CA SER A 134 -10.66 -0.80 3.70
C SER A 134 -11.67 -1.05 4.82
N LEU A 135 -12.79 -1.73 4.54
CA LEU A 135 -13.80 -2.10 5.53
C LEU A 135 -13.32 -3.27 6.41
N GLU A 136 -12.71 -4.30 5.81
CA GLU A 136 -12.04 -5.39 6.54
C GLU A 136 -10.95 -4.85 7.47
N SER A 137 -10.10 -3.96 6.95
CA SER A 137 -9.00 -3.36 7.69
C SER A 137 -9.46 -2.37 8.77
N LYS A 138 -10.54 -1.60 8.57
CA LYS A 138 -11.11 -0.73 9.62
C LYS A 138 -11.61 -1.52 10.82
N ASN A 139 -12.30 -2.64 10.56
CA ASN A 139 -12.78 -3.53 11.62
C ASN A 139 -11.63 -4.23 12.34
N LYS A 140 -10.58 -4.61 11.60
CA LYS A 140 -9.38 -5.28 12.14
C LYS A 140 -8.44 -4.32 12.87
N TYR A 141 -8.41 -3.04 12.51
CA TYR A 141 -7.45 -2.07 13.04
C TYR A 141 -8.09 -0.72 13.38
N LYS A 142 -8.28 -0.45 14.68
CA LYS A 142 -8.77 0.83 15.23
C LYS A 142 -7.83 2.05 15.02
N ARG A 143 -6.73 1.86 14.28
CA ARG A 143 -5.62 2.84 14.16
C ARG A 143 -5.68 3.69 12.90
N PHE A 144 -6.70 3.50 12.06
CA PHE A 144 -6.93 4.33 10.89
C PHE A 144 -7.70 5.60 11.27
N THR A 145 -6.97 6.66 11.58
CA THR A 145 -7.50 8.04 11.54
C THR A 145 -7.12 8.66 10.21
N TYR A 146 -8.08 9.35 9.59
CA TYR A 146 -7.94 9.97 8.27
C TYR A 146 -7.91 11.48 8.42
N ILE A 147 -7.11 12.13 7.58
CA ILE A 147 -7.13 13.58 7.37
C ILE A 147 -7.55 13.80 5.91
N GLU A 148 -8.52 14.66 5.68
CA GLU A 148 -8.88 15.12 4.34
C GLU A 148 -7.80 16.09 3.85
N ILE A 149 -7.32 15.88 2.62
CA ILE A 149 -6.22 16.63 2.00
C ILE A 149 -6.54 17.04 0.57
#